data_AF-A0A255QV02-F1
#
_entry.id   AF-A0A255QV02-F1
#
_cell.length_a   1.000
_cell.length_b   1.000
_cell.length_c   1.000
_cell.angle_alpha   90.00
_cell.angle_beta   90.00
_cell.angle_gamma   90.00
#
_symmetry.space_group_name_H-M   'P 1'
#
loop_
_entity.id
_entity.type
_entity.pdbx_description
1 polymer ?
#
loop_
_entity_poly.entity_id
_entity_poly.type
_entity_poly.pdbx_seq_one_letter_code
_entity_poly.pdbx_strand_id
1 'polypeptide(L)'
;MSTQQKLKRTQRICKVETNRLNALVGKRNILDSQINAIRNNIAQLIRQRDQDSFASGTKPTLELLTQSHVWIDGLDEKINTEHERCRELQKQREELQSQVLQQRTRLRGMEILVDQLRLAVKSEQQAQQFTLADEQAIRDFAEG
;
A
#
# COMPACT_ATOMS: atom_id res chain seq x y z
N MET A 1 6.33 -33.45 -9.42
CA MET A 1 6.40 -32.65 -8.18
C MET A 1 5.22 -33.05 -7.30
N SER A 2 5.46 -33.56 -6.09
CA SER A 2 4.38 -34.02 -5.21
C SER A 2 3.50 -32.87 -4.75
N THR A 3 2.25 -33.14 -4.37
CA THR A 3 1.31 -32.13 -3.88
C THR A 3 1.85 -31.40 -2.66
N GLN A 4 2.61 -32.10 -1.81
CA GLN A 4 3.30 -31.49 -0.68
C GLN A 4 4.46 -30.58 -1.08
N GLN A 5 5.20 -30.90 -2.15
CA GLN A 5 6.21 -29.99 -2.72
C GLN A 5 5.56 -28.76 -3.35
N LYS A 6 4.43 -28.91 -4.06
CA LYS A 6 3.64 -27.80 -4.60
C LYS A 6 3.16 -26.87 -3.48
N LEU A 7 2.60 -27.41 -2.40
CA LEU A 7 2.17 -26.65 -1.22
C LEU A 7 3.32 -25.82 -0.63
N LYS A 8 4.47 -26.45 -0.37
CA LYS A 8 5.67 -25.75 0.16
C LYS A 8 6.13 -24.62 -0.78
N ARG A 9 6.11 -24.85 -2.09
CA ARG A 9 6.48 -23.84 -3.09
C ARG A 9 5.49 -22.67 -3.07
N THR A 10 4.19 -22.93 -3.12
CA THR A 10 3.16 -21.87 -3.09
C THR A 10 3.24 -21.05 -1.81
N GLN A 11 3.44 -21.68 -0.65
CA GLN A 11 3.61 -20.97 0.63
C GLN A 11 4.84 -20.03 0.62
N ARG A 12 5.96 -20.45 0.02
CA ARG A 12 7.14 -19.59 -0.14
C ARG A 12 6.82 -18.38 -1.03
N ILE A 13 6.11 -18.60 -2.14
CA ILE A 13 5.69 -17.51 -3.03
C ILE A 13 4.75 -16.56 -2.29
N CYS A 14 3.76 -17.05 -1.53
CA CYS A 14 2.89 -16.20 -0.71
C CYS A 14 3.70 -15.28 0.20
N LYS A 15 4.71 -15.80 0.92
CA LYS A 15 5.56 -14.98 1.79
C LYS A 15 6.25 -13.84 1.03
N VAL A 16 6.77 -14.12 -0.17
CA VAL A 16 7.40 -13.11 -1.02
C VAL A 16 6.37 -12.06 -1.46
N GLU A 17 5.18 -12.48 -1.87
CA GLU A 17 4.11 -11.57 -2.31
C GLU A 17 3.54 -10.75 -1.13
N THR A 18 3.51 -11.28 0.09
CA THR A 18 3.19 -10.54 1.32
C THR A 18 4.24 -9.47 1.60
N ASN A 19 5.53 -9.80 1.51
CA ASN A 19 6.60 -8.82 1.67
C ASN A 19 6.52 -7.70 0.63
N ARG A 20 6.21 -8.05 -0.62
CA ARG A 20 5.98 -7.07 -1.70
C ARG A 20 4.80 -6.16 -1.37
N LEU A 21 3.69 -6.72 -0.88
CA LEU A 21 2.53 -5.92 -0.45
C LEU A 21 2.91 -4.95 0.68
N ASN A 22 3.64 -5.43 1.69
CA ASN A 22 4.09 -4.59 2.81
C ASN A 22 4.99 -3.44 2.34
N ALA A 23 5.90 -3.71 1.39
CA ALA A 23 6.74 -2.67 0.80
C ALA A 23 5.91 -1.61 0.04
N LEU A 24 4.89 -2.02 -0.72
CA LEU A 24 3.99 -1.07 -1.41
C LEU A 24 3.18 -0.23 -0.41
N VAL A 25 2.66 -0.84 0.65
CA VAL A 25 1.97 -0.12 1.74
C VAL A 25 2.90 0.87 2.43
N GLY A 26 4.15 0.48 2.71
CA GLY A 26 5.17 1.36 3.26
C GLY A 26 5.43 2.59 2.38
N LYS A 27 5.60 2.39 1.06
CA LYS A 27 5.73 3.49 0.09
C LYS A 27 4.50 4.41 0.10
N ARG A 28 3.29 3.86 0.23
CA ARG A 28 2.06 4.66 0.29
C ARG A 28 2.02 5.53 1.53
N ASN A 29 2.43 5.00 2.68
CA ASN A 29 2.49 5.75 3.92
C ASN A 29 3.48 6.92 3.83
N ILE A 30 4.62 6.74 3.14
CA ILE A 30 5.58 7.82 2.89
C ILE A 30 4.94 8.93 2.04
N LEU A 31 4.23 8.58 0.97
CA LEU A 31 3.49 9.56 0.15
C LEU A 31 2.40 10.27 0.96
N ASP A 32 1.64 9.54 1.78
CA ASP A 32 0.64 10.09 2.69
C ASP A 32 1.27 11.13 3.64
N SER A 33 2.44 10.84 4.21
CA SER A 33 3.20 11.78 5.05
C SER A 33 3.68 13.01 4.28
N GLN A 34 4.20 12.84 3.07
CA GLN A 34 4.67 13.96 2.23
C GLN A 34 3.52 14.89 1.82
N ILE A 35 2.37 14.33 1.44
CA ILE A 35 1.17 15.11 1.11
C ILE A 35 0.70 15.91 2.32
N ASN A 36 0.69 15.31 3.51
CA ASN A 36 0.32 16.01 4.74
C ASN A 36 1.30 17.14 5.08
N ALA A 37 2.59 16.92 4.91
CA ALA A 37 3.61 17.95 5.12
C ALA A 37 3.40 19.15 4.18
N ILE A 38 3.15 18.89 2.90
CA ILE A 38 2.88 19.96 1.92
C ILE A 38 1.58 20.69 2.22
N ARG A 39 0.50 19.97 2.61
CA ARG A 39 -0.76 20.61 3.02
C ARG A 39 -0.58 21.53 4.22
N ASN A 40 0.23 21.12 5.19
CA ASN A 40 0.56 21.96 6.34
C ASN A 40 1.37 23.19 5.92
N ASN A 41 2.33 23.04 5.00
CA ASN A 41 3.12 24.14 4.46
C ASN A 41 2.24 25.16 3.72
N ILE A 42 1.35 24.69 2.84
CA ILE A 42 0.35 25.54 2.15
C ILE A 42 -0.50 26.31 3.17
N ALA A 43 -1.00 25.63 4.20
CA ALA A 43 -1.80 26.29 5.24
C ALA A 43 -1.00 27.36 6.00
N GLN A 44 0.31 27.15 6.22
CA GLN A 44 1.19 28.16 6.81
C GLN A 44 1.40 29.36 5.89
N LEU A 45 1.67 29.12 4.60
CA LEU A 45 1.85 30.18 3.60
C LEU A 45 0.58 31.04 3.45
N ILE A 46 -0.60 30.41 3.41
CA ILE A 46 -1.89 31.13 3.37
C ILE A 46 -2.07 32.01 4.61
N ARG A 47 -1.79 31.46 5.81
CA ARG A 47 -1.88 32.24 7.06
C ARG A 47 -0.91 33.43 7.06
N GLN A 48 0.31 33.24 6.56
CA GLN A 48 1.29 34.31 6.46
C GLN A 48 0.82 35.42 5.51
N ARG A 49 0.34 35.04 4.31
CA ARG A 49 -0.23 35.97 3.34
C ARG A 49 -1.40 36.76 3.93
N ASP A 50 -2.32 36.07 4.60
CA ASP A 50 -3.50 36.71 5.18
C ASP A 50 -3.09 37.67 6.32
N GLN A 51 -2.17 37.27 7.21
CA GLN A 51 -1.65 38.14 8.28
C GLN A 51 -0.99 39.42 7.73
N ASP A 52 -0.15 39.30 6.71
CA ASP A 52 0.54 40.43 6.09
C ASP A 52 -0.46 41.37 5.37
N SER A 53 -1.53 40.82 4.80
CA SER A 53 -2.61 41.61 4.20
C SER A 53 -3.38 42.45 5.25
N PHE A 54 -3.50 41.97 6.50
CA PHE A 54 -4.17 42.71 7.59
C PHE A 54 -3.24 43.72 8.30
N ALA A 55 -1.92 43.59 8.17
CA ALA A 55 -0.95 44.46 8.84
C ALA A 55 -0.82 45.87 8.24
N SER A 56 -1.47 46.13 7.11
CA SER A 56 -1.51 47.44 6.45
C SER A 56 -2.34 48.42 7.29
N GLY A 57 -1.67 49.25 8.10
CA GLY A 57 -2.33 50.25 8.97
C GLY A 57 -3.25 51.23 8.23
N THR A 58 -4.04 52.02 8.97
CA THR A 58 -5.11 52.91 8.44
C THR A 58 -4.67 54.00 7.44
N LYS A 59 -3.37 54.21 7.24
CA LYS A 59 -2.79 55.13 6.22
C LYS A 59 -1.47 54.56 5.67
N PRO A 60 -1.50 53.56 4.78
CA PRO A 60 -0.28 53.00 4.22
C PRO A 60 0.30 53.94 3.16
N THR A 61 1.62 54.02 3.07
CA THR A 61 2.31 54.74 1.98
C THR A 61 2.20 53.95 0.68
N LEU A 62 2.30 54.61 -0.47
CA LEU A 62 2.31 53.94 -1.77
C LEU A 62 3.43 52.89 -1.85
N GLU A 63 4.63 53.21 -1.38
CA GLU A 63 5.76 52.28 -1.33
C GLU A 63 5.46 51.02 -0.50
N LEU A 64 4.82 51.18 0.67
CA LEU A 64 4.41 50.05 1.51
C LEU A 64 3.37 49.18 0.80
N LEU A 65 2.38 49.79 0.14
CA LEU A 65 1.39 49.06 -0.65
C LEU A 65 2.03 48.28 -1.81
N THR A 66 2.97 48.89 -2.52
CA THR A 66 3.70 48.22 -3.61
C THR A 66 4.54 47.06 -3.11
N GLN A 67 5.25 47.23 -1.99
CA GLN A 67 6.04 46.15 -1.37
C GLN A 67 5.14 44.99 -0.91
N SER A 68 4.03 45.29 -0.24
CA SER A 68 3.07 44.27 0.18
C SER A 68 2.47 43.53 -1.01
N HIS A 69 2.15 44.21 -2.11
CA HIS A 69 1.63 43.58 -3.31
C HIS A 69 2.64 42.58 -3.91
N VAL A 70 3.89 43.00 -4.11
CA VAL A 70 4.95 42.13 -4.66
C VAL A 70 5.21 40.93 -3.75
N TRP A 71 5.16 41.13 -2.44
CA TRP A 71 5.31 40.05 -1.46
C TRP A 71 4.15 39.04 -1.52
N ILE A 72 2.90 39.52 -1.60
CA ILE A 72 1.71 38.69 -1.73
C ILE A 72 1.76 37.87 -3.02
N ASP A 73 2.10 38.49 -4.15
CA ASP A 73 2.26 37.78 -5.44
C ASP A 73 3.29 36.64 -5.32
N GLY A 74 4.42 36.91 -4.67
CA GLY A 74 5.47 35.90 -4.44
C GLY A 74 5.02 34.77 -3.49
N LEU A 75 4.14 35.05 -2.53
CA LEU A 75 3.53 34.02 -1.69
C LEU A 75 2.51 33.18 -2.47
N ASP A 76 1.68 33.82 -3.30
CA ASP A 76 0.69 33.12 -4.13
C ASP A 76 1.37 32.22 -5.18
N GLU A 77 2.48 32.64 -5.78
CA GLU A 77 3.29 31.80 -6.68
C GLU A 77 3.84 30.55 -5.96
N LYS A 78 4.37 30.72 -4.73
CA LYS A 78 4.83 29.60 -3.91
C LYS A 78 3.70 28.65 -3.51
N ILE A 79 2.53 29.20 -3.14
CA ILE A 79 1.34 28.41 -2.82
C ILE A 79 0.90 27.58 -4.03
N ASN A 80 0.88 28.19 -5.23
CA ASN A 80 0.55 27.50 -6.47
C ASN A 80 1.53 26.38 -6.78
N THR A 81 2.83 26.63 -6.63
CA THR A 81 3.88 25.62 -6.80
C THR A 81 3.70 24.42 -5.86
N GLU A 82 3.40 24.68 -4.58
CA GLU A 82 3.15 23.62 -3.60
C GLU A 82 1.84 22.88 -3.87
N HIS A 83 0.81 23.55 -4.39
CA HIS A 83 -0.42 22.90 -4.84
C HIS A 83 -0.18 21.95 -6.01
N GLU A 84 0.60 22.34 -7.01
CA GLU A 84 0.97 21.48 -8.14
C GLU A 84 1.74 20.25 -7.66
N ARG A 85 2.74 20.46 -6.79
CA ARG A 85 3.48 19.36 -6.15
C ARG A 85 2.56 18.42 -5.37
N CYS A 86 1.58 18.95 -4.65
CA CYS A 86 0.59 18.17 -3.92
C CYS A 86 -0.28 17.32 -4.85
N ARG A 87 -0.71 17.89 -5.99
CA ARG A 87 -1.48 17.14 -7.02
C ARG A 87 -0.66 16.00 -7.61
N GLU A 88 0.61 16.25 -7.93
CA GLU A 88 1.50 15.22 -8.48
C GLU A 88 1.69 14.06 -7.49
N LEU A 89 1.93 14.34 -6.20
CA LEU A 89 2.03 13.31 -5.18
C LEU A 89 0.70 12.56 -4.95
N GLN A 90 -0.45 13.25 -5.06
CA GLN A 90 -1.76 12.61 -5.00
C GLN A 90 -1.96 11.63 -6.16
N LYS A 91 -1.57 12.00 -7.38
CA LYS A 91 -1.60 11.10 -8.54
C LYS A 91 -0.72 9.87 -8.32
N GLN A 92 0.52 10.05 -7.85
CA GLN A 92 1.42 8.94 -7.52
C GLN A 92 0.83 8.02 -6.43
N ARG A 93 0.15 8.61 -5.44
CA ARG A 93 -0.54 7.86 -4.38
C ARG A 93 -1.69 7.02 -4.93
N GLU A 94 -2.49 7.55 -5.86
CA GLU A 94 -3.60 6.84 -6.51
C GLU A 94 -3.09 5.67 -7.36
N GLU A 95 -2.04 5.89 -8.14
CA GLU A 95 -1.38 4.83 -8.92
C GLU A 95 -0.86 3.73 -8.00
N LEU A 96 -0.20 4.10 -6.90
CA LEU A 96 0.30 3.15 -5.91
C LEU A 96 -0.84 2.42 -5.19
N GLN A 97 -1.96 3.08 -4.91
CA GLN A 97 -3.15 2.46 -4.33
C GLN A 97 -3.73 1.39 -5.27
N SER A 98 -3.76 1.65 -6.57
CA SER A 98 -4.15 0.65 -7.57
C SER A 98 -3.21 -0.56 -7.54
N GLN A 99 -1.89 -0.35 -7.48
CA GLN A 99 -0.91 -1.43 -7.36
C GLN A 99 -1.08 -2.25 -6.07
N VAL A 100 -1.36 -1.59 -4.93
CA VAL A 100 -1.63 -2.26 -3.65
C VAL A 100 -2.88 -3.15 -3.77
N LEU A 101 -3.94 -2.66 -4.40
CA LEU A 101 -5.18 -3.43 -4.60
C LEU A 101 -4.93 -4.66 -5.48
N GLN A 102 -4.24 -4.50 -6.62
CA GLN A 102 -3.87 -5.61 -7.50
C GLN A 102 -3.04 -6.67 -6.75
N GLN A 103 -2.06 -6.22 -5.97
CA GLN A 103 -1.20 -7.10 -5.19
C GLN A 103 -2.00 -7.85 -4.10
N ARG A 104 -2.96 -7.20 -3.44
CA ARG A 104 -3.86 -7.85 -2.48
C ARG A 104 -4.71 -8.94 -3.12
N THR A 105 -5.30 -8.65 -4.28
CA THR A 105 -6.11 -9.63 -5.03
C THR A 105 -5.26 -10.84 -5.42
N ARG A 106 -4.03 -10.61 -5.89
CA ARG A 106 -3.10 -11.68 -6.22
C ARG A 106 -2.73 -12.53 -5.00
N LEU A 107 -2.39 -11.89 -3.87
CA LEU A 107 -2.07 -12.60 -2.64
C LEU A 107 -3.26 -13.45 -2.17
N ARG A 108 -4.47 -12.90 -2.22
CA ARG A 108 -5.69 -13.61 -1.86
C ARG A 108 -5.92 -14.85 -2.72
N GLY A 109 -5.69 -14.76 -4.04
CA GLY A 109 -5.75 -15.92 -4.92
C GLY A 109 -4.74 -17.01 -4.56
N MET A 110 -3.53 -16.63 -4.13
CA MET A 110 -2.53 -17.58 -3.68
C MET A 110 -2.86 -18.21 -2.32
N GLU A 111 -3.45 -17.46 -1.38
CA GLU A 111 -3.93 -18.00 -0.11
C GLU A 111 -4.98 -19.10 -0.33
N ILE A 112 -5.96 -18.85 -1.21
CA ILE A 112 -6.96 -19.84 -1.60
C ILE A 112 -6.30 -21.09 -2.18
N LEU A 113 -5.30 -20.91 -3.06
CA LEU A 113 -4.55 -22.04 -3.62
C LEU A 113 -3.77 -22.83 -2.54
N VAL A 114 -3.20 -22.15 -1.55
CA VAL A 114 -2.54 -22.80 -0.41
C VAL A 114 -3.54 -23.64 0.37
N ASP A 115 -4.74 -23.13 0.62
CA ASP A 115 -5.76 -23.87 1.36
C ASP A 115 -6.27 -25.08 0.58
N GLN A 116 -6.48 -24.95 -0.74
CA GLN A 116 -6.80 -26.09 -1.60
C GLN A 116 -5.71 -27.16 -1.60
N LEU A 117 -4.43 -26.75 -1.68
CA LEU A 117 -3.31 -27.68 -1.64
C LEU A 117 -3.16 -28.37 -0.27
N ARG A 118 -3.49 -27.68 0.83
CA ARG A 118 -3.54 -28.31 2.17
C ARG A 118 -4.59 -29.41 2.23
N LEU A 119 -5.78 -29.15 1.70
CA LEU A 119 -6.84 -30.15 1.62
C LEU A 119 -6.42 -31.35 0.76
N ALA A 120 -5.80 -31.10 -0.39
CA ALA A 120 -5.31 -32.16 -1.28
C ALA A 120 -4.25 -33.04 -0.58
N VAL A 121 -3.28 -32.44 0.11
CA VAL A 121 -2.28 -33.21 0.90
C VAL A 121 -2.95 -34.07 1.97
N LYS A 122 -3.93 -33.51 2.69
CA LYS A 122 -4.66 -34.26 3.72
C LYS A 122 -5.43 -35.44 3.12
N SER A 123 -6.07 -35.24 1.98
CA SER A 123 -6.79 -36.30 1.26
C SER A 123 -5.85 -37.40 0.76
N GLU A 124 -4.69 -37.05 0.21
CA GLU A 124 -3.66 -38.02 -0.19
C GLU A 124 -3.16 -38.84 1.00
N GLN A 125 -2.92 -38.21 2.15
CA GLN A 125 -2.51 -38.89 3.38
C GLN A 125 -3.57 -39.87 3.89
N GLN A 126 -4.85 -39.49 3.83
CA GLN A 126 -5.96 -40.37 4.21
C GLN A 126 -6.05 -41.58 3.27
N ALA A 127 -5.98 -41.37 1.95
CA ALA A 127 -5.99 -42.45 0.97
C ALA A 127 -4.82 -43.43 1.18
N GLN A 128 -3.63 -42.92 1.51
CA GLN A 128 -2.48 -43.76 1.86
C GLN A 128 -2.72 -44.58 3.14
N GLN A 129 -3.38 -44.02 4.15
CA GLN A 129 -3.73 -44.77 5.36
C GLN A 129 -4.76 -45.88 5.09
N PHE A 130 -5.78 -45.61 4.27
CA PHE A 130 -6.76 -46.63 3.89
C PHE A 130 -6.13 -47.77 3.09
N THR A 131 -5.30 -47.44 2.09
CA THR A 131 -4.60 -48.46 1.30
C THR A 131 -3.67 -49.33 2.15
N LEU A 132 -2.92 -48.74 3.09
CA LEU A 132 -2.10 -49.50 4.03
C LEU A 132 -2.94 -50.39 4.96
N ALA A 133 -4.09 -49.90 5.43
CA ALA A 133 -4.99 -50.69 6.26
C ALA A 133 -5.61 -51.87 5.49
N ASP A 134 -6.01 -51.65 4.23
CA ASP A 134 -6.53 -52.71 3.35
C ASP A 134 -5.44 -53.76 3.05
N GLU A 135 -4.21 -53.34 2.73
CA GLU A 135 -3.08 -54.25 2.51
C GLU A 135 -2.74 -55.08 3.75
N GLN A 136 -2.95 -54.53 4.94
CA GLN A 136 -2.74 -55.25 6.19
C GLN A 136 -3.88 -56.25 6.44
N ALA A 137 -5.13 -55.85 6.25
CA ALA A 137 -6.28 -56.74 6.39
C ALA A 137 -6.21 -57.94 5.42
N ILE A 138 -5.75 -57.72 4.18
CA ILE A 138 -5.54 -58.80 3.19
C ILE A 138 -4.46 -59.78 3.66
N ARG A 139 -3.35 -59.28 4.24
CA ARG A 139 -2.29 -60.13 4.79
C ARG A 139 -2.78 -60.95 5.98
N ASP A 140 -3.44 -60.31 6.93
CA ASP A 140 -4.00 -60.98 8.11
C ASP A 140 -5.01 -62.08 7.70
N PHE A 141 -5.79 -61.85 6.64
CA PHE A 141 -6.69 -62.85 6.07
C PHE A 141 -5.97 -64.00 5.36
N ALA A 142 -4.84 -63.74 4.69
CA ALA A 142 -4.07 -64.74 3.97
C ALA A 142 -3.20 -65.63 4.88
N GLU A 143 -2.85 -65.14 6.07
CA GLU A 143 -2.05 -65.86 7.08
C GLU A 143 -2.91 -66.65 8.09
N GLY A 144 -4.23 -66.43 8.13
CA GLY A 144 -5.21 -67.16 8.94
C GLY A 144 -5.87 -68.33 8.22
#